data_AF-A0A7W2FCY8-F1
#
_entry.id   AF-A0A7W2FCY8-F1
#
_cell.length_a   1.000
_cell.length_b   1.000
_cell.length_c   1.000
_cell.angle_alpha   90.00
_cell.angle_beta   90.00
_cell.angle_gamma   90.00
#
_symmetry.space_group_name_H-M   'P 1'
#
loop_
_entity.id
_entity.type
_entity.pdbx_description
1 polymer ?
#
loop_
_entity_poly.entity_id
_entity_poly.type
_entity_poly.pdbx_seq_one_letter_code
_entity_poly.pdbx_strand_id
1 'polypeptide(L)' 'MQTNQSHTQIPHQPMRCLKVGDVAQKLGIGVSTVWQKLKDDPTFPRSFPLFGSGKATRWRETDIDNFIISRLQSAALSR' A
#
# COMPACT_ATOMS: atom_id res chain seq x y z
N MET A 1 -26.53 -31.96 -25.28
CA MET A 1 -25.26 -31.25 -25.52
C MET A 1 -25.34 -29.92 -24.80
N GLN A 2 -24.88 -29.82 -23.55
CA GLN A 2 -24.97 -28.61 -22.74
C GLN A 2 -23.59 -27.95 -22.68
N THR A 3 -23.53 -26.68 -23.05
CA THR A 3 -22.30 -25.86 -23.12
C THR A 3 -21.90 -25.41 -21.71
N ASN A 4 -20.79 -25.93 -21.19
CA ASN A 4 -20.23 -25.49 -19.92
C ASN A 4 -19.68 -24.07 -20.06
N GLN A 5 -20.31 -23.10 -19.40
CA GLN A 5 -19.75 -21.77 -19.22
C GLN A 5 -18.68 -21.82 -18.13
N SER A 6 -17.42 -21.63 -18.52
CA SER A 6 -16.28 -21.49 -17.62
C SER A 6 -16.36 -20.14 -16.90
N HIS A 7 -17.04 -20.09 -15.76
CA HIS A 7 -16.92 -18.97 -14.83
C HIS A 7 -15.46 -18.94 -14.34
N THR A 8 -14.65 -18.05 -14.91
CA THR A 8 -13.29 -17.83 -14.42
C THR A 8 -13.42 -17.15 -13.07
N GLN A 9 -13.31 -17.92 -11.98
CA GLN A 9 -13.19 -17.36 -10.65
C GLN A 9 -11.90 -16.54 -10.59
N ILE A 10 -12.03 -15.22 -10.53
CA ILE A 10 -10.90 -14.33 -10.22
C ILE A 10 -10.56 -14.61 -8.74
N PRO A 11 -9.30 -14.97 -8.40
CA PRO A 11 -8.92 -15.13 -7.01
C PRO A 11 -9.06 -13.77 -6.30
N HIS A 12 -10.07 -13.64 -5.45
CA HIS A 12 -10.21 -12.49 -4.56
C HIS A 12 -9.18 -12.61 -3.45
N GLN A 13 -7.93 -12.22 -3.72
CA GLN A 13 -6.92 -12.13 -2.69
C GLN A 13 -7.39 -11.10 -1.65
N PRO A 14 -7.33 -11.42 -0.33
CA PRO A 14 -7.73 -10.48 0.69
C PRO A 14 -6.81 -9.25 0.64
N MET A 15 -7.37 -8.08 0.34
CA MET A 15 -6.60 -6.84 0.36
C MET A 15 -6.23 -6.47 1.80
N ARG A 16 -4.98 -6.69 2.18
CA ARG A 16 -4.45 -6.25 3.48
C ARG A 16 -4.23 -4.74 3.47
N CYS A 17 -4.92 -4.08 4.39
CA CYS A 17 -4.90 -2.64 4.55
C CYS A 17 -4.18 -2.27 5.85
N LEU A 18 -3.21 -1.36 5.77
CA LEU A 18 -2.39 -0.92 6.90
C LEU A 18 -2.95 0.39 7.48
N LYS A 19 -3.01 0.50 8.81
CA LYS A 19 -3.16 1.79 9.49
C LYS A 19 -1.81 2.52 9.50
N VAL A 20 -1.83 3.83 9.75
CA VAL A 20 -0.62 4.66 9.77
C VAL A 20 0.46 4.13 10.72
N GLY A 21 0.07 3.54 11.86
CA GLY A 21 1.00 2.91 12.80
C GLY A 21 1.72 1.68 12.23
N ASP A 22 1.03 0.86 11.43
CA ASP A 22 1.66 -0.30 10.78
C ASP A 22 2.63 0.15 9.69
N VAL A 23 2.26 1.19 8.93
CA VAL A 23 3.13 1.81 7.91
C VAL A 23 4.40 2.38 8.55
N ALA A 24 4.25 3.11 9.66
CA ALA A 24 5.35 3.67 10.43
C ALA A 24 6.30 2.58 10.93
N GLN A 25 5.75 1.51 11.52
CA GLN A 25 6.51 0.35 11.98
C GLN A 25 7.26 -0.34 10.82
N LYS A 26 6.58 -0.57 9.70
CA LYS A 26 7.14 -1.28 8.53
C LYS A 26 8.26 -0.50 7.85
N LEU A 27 8.20 0.83 7.88
CA LEU A 27 9.26 1.71 7.35
C LEU A 27 10.33 2.08 8.39
N GLY A 28 10.13 1.75 9.67
CA GLY A 28 11.05 2.12 10.75
C GLY A 28 11.10 3.63 11.04
N ILE A 29 9.99 4.36 10.84
CA ILE A 29 9.91 5.82 11.02
C ILE A 29 8.77 6.23 11.97
N GLY A 30 8.75 7.49 12.39
CA GLY A 30 7.65 8.04 13.18
C GLY A 30 6.36 8.25 12.37
N VAL A 31 5.21 8.19 13.03
CA VAL A 31 3.88 8.45 12.42
C VAL A 31 3.81 9.85 11.81
N SER A 32 4.37 10.86 12.48
CA SER A 32 4.46 12.23 11.94
C SER A 32 5.24 12.28 10.62
N THR A 33 6.31 11.51 10.51
CA THR A 33 7.11 11.38 9.29
C THR A 33 6.34 10.70 8.17
N VAL A 34 5.47 9.73 8.47
CA VAL A 34 4.57 9.13 7.45
C VAL A 34 3.65 10.20 6.85
N TRP A 35 3.04 11.04 7.69
CA TRP A 35 2.19 12.15 7.20
C TRP A 35 2.97 13.19 6.42
N GLN A 36 4.17 13.53 6.87
CA GLN A 36 5.06 14.42 6.15
C GLN A 36 5.41 13.86 4.77
N LYS A 37 5.79 12.58 4.68
CA LYS A 37 6.05 11.90 3.40
C LYS A 37 4.83 11.87 2.50
N LEU A 38 3.64 11.60 3.04
CA LEU A 38 2.41 11.64 2.26
C LEU A 38 2.14 13.01 1.63
N LYS A 39 2.54 14.09 2.31
CA LYS A 39 2.39 15.47 1.83
C LYS A 39 3.49 15.88 0.86
N ASP A 40 4.74 15.55 1.18
CA ASP A 40 5.92 16.17 0.55
C ASP A 40 6.60 15.26 -0.48
N ASP A 41 6.43 13.93 -0.40
CA ASP A 41 7.06 12.95 -1.28
C ASP A 41 6.04 12.38 -2.30
N PRO A 42 6.07 12.82 -3.57
CA PRO A 42 5.12 12.35 -4.58
C PRO A 42 5.31 10.86 -4.94
N THR A 43 6.43 10.25 -4.56
CA THR A 43 6.70 8.82 -4.75
C THR A 43 6.15 7.96 -3.61
N PHE A 44 5.70 8.59 -2.52
CA PHE A 44 5.14 7.88 -1.39
C PHE A 44 3.75 7.31 -1.71
N PRO A 45 3.43 6.07 -1.28
CA PRO A 45 2.13 5.46 -1.55
C PRO A 45 0.95 6.31 -1.08
N ARG A 46 -0.02 6.51 -1.97
CA ARG A 46 -1.24 7.24 -1.62
C ARG A 46 -2.07 6.46 -0.62
N SER A 47 -2.61 7.19 0.34
CA SER A 47 -3.61 6.65 1.24
C SER A 47 -5.01 6.73 0.66
N PHE A 48 -5.93 5.90 1.16
CA PHE A 48 -7.36 6.00 0.87
C PHE A 48 -8.19 5.91 2.16
N PRO A 49 -9.35 6.58 2.22
CA PRO A 49 -10.28 6.40 3.33
C PRO A 49 -10.95 5.03 3.24
N LEU A 50 -10.96 4.28 4.34
CA LEU A 50 -11.62 2.96 4.43
C LEU A 50 -13.14 3.08 4.54
N PHE A 51 -13.62 4.16 5.14
CA PHE A 51 -15.05 4.46 5.30
C PHE A 51 -15.37 5.81 4.65
N GLY A 52 -16.60 5.97 4.17
CA GLY A 52 -17.07 7.22 3.54
C GLY A 52 -17.00 8.47 4.43
N SER A 53 -16.77 8.31 5.74
CA SER A 53 -16.57 9.41 6.69
C SER A 53 -15.17 10.01 6.69
N GLY A 54 -14.21 9.46 5.92
CA GLY A 54 -12.86 10.00 5.77
C GLY A 54 -11.93 9.83 6.98
N LYS A 55 -12.43 9.35 8.12
CA LYS A 55 -11.67 9.27 9.39
C LYS A 55 -10.70 8.09 9.48
N ALA A 56 -10.84 7.08 8.63
CA ALA A 56 -10.03 5.87 8.67
C ALA A 56 -9.12 5.77 7.46
N THR A 57 -8.04 6.54 7.47
CA THR A 57 -7.02 6.49 6.40
C THR A 57 -6.24 5.18 6.43
N ARG A 58 -6.12 4.53 5.28
CA ARG A 58 -5.41 3.25 5.10
C ARG A 58 -4.50 3.29 3.89
N TRP A 59 -3.54 2.37 3.88
CA TRP A 59 -2.67 2.07 2.75
C TRP A 59 -2.85 0.62 2.35
N ARG A 60 -2.68 0.31 1.07
CA ARG A 60 -2.55 -1.09 0.66
C ARG A 60 -1.16 -1.54 1.06
N GLU A 61 -1.06 -2.72 1.67
CA GLU A 61 0.23 -3.25 2.05
C GLU A 61 1.17 -3.41 0.85
N THR A 62 0.64 -3.87 -0.29
CA THR A 62 1.39 -4.05 -1.54
C THR A 62 2.03 -2.75 -2.03
N ASP A 63 1.36 -1.61 -1.86
CA ASP A 63 1.90 -0.32 -2.31
C ASP A 63 3.07 0.12 -1.41
N ILE A 64 2.98 -0.15 -0.10
CA ILE A 64 4.09 0.08 0.84
C ILE A 64 5.27 -0.85 0.54
N ASP A 65 5.01 -2.13 0.27
CA ASP A 65 6.04 -3.10 -0.09
C ASP A 65 6.78 -2.69 -1.37
N ASN A 66 6.04 -2.32 -2.41
CA ASN A 66 6.61 -1.85 -3.67
C ASN A 66 7.46 -0.59 -3.49
N PHE A 67 7.03 0.33 -2.63
CA PHE A 67 7.81 1.51 -2.29
C PHE A 67 9.13 1.16 -1.61
N ILE A 68 9.12 0.22 -0.66
CA ILE A 68 10.34 -0.26 0.01
C ILE A 68 11.30 -0.88 -1.01
N ILE A 69 10.79 -1.76 -1.88
CA ILE A 69 11.59 -2.41 -2.94
C ILE A 69 12.21 -1.36 -3.86
N SER A 70 11.42 -0.38 -4.30
CA SER A 70 11.90 0.72 -5.15
C SER A 70 13.04 1.50 -4.49
N ARG A 71 12.93 1.82 -3.19
CA ARG A 71 14.00 2.51 -2.44
C ARG A 71 15.25 1.66 -2.29
N LEU A 72 15.11 0.36 -2.06
CA LEU A 72 16.24 -0.58 -2.00
C LEU A 72 16.97 -0.65 -3.34
N GLN A 73 16.23 -0.71 -4.46
CA GLN A 73 16.81 -0.71 -5.80
C GLN A 73 17.54 0.59 -6.12
N SER A 74 16.94 1.75 -5.81
CA SER A 74 17.61 3.05 -5.99
C SER A 74 18.90 3.15 -5.16
N ALA A 75 18.90 2.65 -3.92
CA ALA A 75 20.09 2.64 -3.05
C ALA A 75 21.16 1.62 -3.47
N ALA A 76 20.77 0.58 -4.21
CA ALA A 76 21.70 -0.40 -4.77
C ALA A 76 22.37 0.12 -6.06
N LEU A 77 21.64 0.89 -6.88
CA LEU A 77 22.13 1.46 -8.15
C LEU A 77 23.01 2.71 -7.96
N SER A 78 23.02 3.31 -6.77
CA SER A 78 23.82 4.49 -6.44
C SER A 78 25.17 4.16 -5.77
N ARG A 79 25.57 2.89 -5.75
CA ARG A 79 26.86 2.41 -5.21
C ARG A 79 27.72 1.85 -6.33
#